data_AF-A0A523BUM5-F1
#
_entry.id   AF-A0A523BUM5-F1
#
_cell.length_a   1.000
_cell.length_b   1.000
_cell.length_c   1.000
_cell.angle_alpha   90.00
_cell.angle_beta   90.00
_cell.angle_gamma   90.00
#
_symmetry.space_group_name_H-M   'P 1'
#
loop_
_entity.id
_entity.type
_entity.pdbx_description
1 polymer ?
#
loop_
_entity_poly.entity_id
_entity_poly.type
_entity_poly.pdbx_seq_one_letter_code
_entity_poly.pdbx_strand_id
1 'polypeptide(L)'
;MRLETSLHRIRLVHFRVHTLTIFRPGRKEMKTIDAASDLPESSLRSRRKFLKETGLAVAAGAAVLVGCAPTAPTPEQVIKEVEVTRQVEVEATRQVEVEVPQEIPASPWQYVELDVEEVRKRGHEGYYRGDCCFGAFVGILEALKDKVGFPFTQIPAEMMGFGAGGVSGWGTTCGALIGAAAAINLVTEKDLARKIVSELLGKYSVTPFPSETSNNYAVNHEFLVTEYKSDKALPQSVSNSPLCHVSVTEWCKAAGIASKTPERAERCGRLAGDVAAMAAELLNANLAAAFVPAFQFSQEAQGCMSCHTLGDNFAAGNFIQGKGECLSCHEPHQ
;
A
#
# COMPACT_ATOMS: atom_id res chain seq x y z
N MET A 1 35.54 52.08 -36.89
CA MET A 1 35.58 51.19 -35.70
C MET A 1 34.54 50.10 -35.91
N ARG A 2 35.01 48.86 -36.15
CA ARG A 2 34.17 47.68 -36.44
C ARG A 2 33.83 46.97 -35.13
N LEU A 3 32.57 46.56 -34.99
CA LEU A 3 32.07 45.66 -33.96
C LEU A 3 32.43 44.22 -34.34
N GLU A 4 33.17 43.52 -33.50
CA GLU A 4 33.39 42.07 -33.62
C GLU A 4 32.60 41.34 -32.53
N THR A 5 31.72 40.43 -32.98
CA THR A 5 30.97 39.47 -32.20
C THR A 5 31.82 38.22 -31.96
N SER A 6 32.06 37.86 -30.69
CA SER A 6 32.78 36.64 -30.30
C SER A 6 31.82 35.47 -30.08
N LEU A 7 31.88 34.47 -30.97
CA LEU A 7 31.24 33.17 -30.83
C LEU A 7 32.20 32.19 -30.15
N HIS A 8 31.84 31.68 -28.97
CA HIS A 8 32.58 30.62 -28.29
C HIS A 8 32.36 29.27 -28.98
N ARG A 9 33.45 28.67 -29.46
CA ARG A 9 33.50 27.29 -30.00
C ARG A 9 33.43 26.27 -28.86
N ILE A 10 32.42 25.40 -28.89
CA ILE A 10 32.33 24.18 -28.09
C ILE A 10 33.36 23.17 -28.64
N ARG A 11 34.31 22.73 -27.81
CA ARG A 11 35.20 21.60 -28.11
C ARG A 11 34.46 20.30 -27.84
N LEU A 12 34.20 19.50 -28.88
CA LEU A 12 33.82 18.09 -28.73
C LEU A 12 35.02 17.31 -28.15
N VAL A 13 34.81 16.67 -27.00
CA VAL A 13 35.75 15.68 -26.45
C VAL A 13 35.35 14.31 -26.99
N HIS A 14 36.21 13.71 -27.82
CA HIS A 14 36.05 12.33 -28.28
C HIS A 14 36.26 11.36 -27.11
N PHE A 15 35.21 10.67 -26.68
CA PHE A 15 35.33 9.50 -25.81
C PHE A 15 35.78 8.30 -26.64
N ARG A 16 36.96 7.76 -26.32
CA ARG A 16 37.51 6.54 -26.91
C ARG A 16 36.90 5.35 -26.17
N VAL A 17 36.03 4.60 -26.82
CA VAL A 17 35.44 3.37 -26.26
C VAL A 17 36.53 2.30 -26.20
N HIS A 18 36.92 1.86 -25.02
CA HIS A 18 37.72 0.66 -24.84
C HIS A 18 36.79 -0.56 -24.77
N THR A 19 36.93 -1.44 -25.75
CA THR A 19 36.26 -2.74 -25.80
C THR A 19 36.77 -3.61 -24.66
N LEU A 20 35.92 -3.85 -23.66
CA LEU A 20 36.19 -4.78 -22.57
C LEU A 20 35.82 -6.20 -23.04
N THR A 21 36.83 -7.03 -23.32
CA THR A 21 36.63 -8.44 -23.65
C THR A 21 36.24 -9.20 -22.38
N ILE A 22 34.96 -9.57 -22.25
CA ILE A 22 34.47 -10.41 -21.14
C ILE A 22 34.76 -11.88 -21.49
N PHE A 23 35.59 -12.52 -20.66
CA PHE A 23 35.90 -13.95 -20.69
C PHE A 23 34.65 -14.74 -20.24
N ARG A 24 34.13 -15.63 -21.10
CA ARG A 24 32.99 -16.52 -20.80
C ARG A 24 33.51 -17.85 -20.24
N PRO A 25 33.18 -18.27 -19.00
CA PRO A 25 33.46 -19.63 -18.57
C PRO A 25 32.41 -20.60 -19.13
N GLY A 26 32.86 -21.83 -19.35
CA GLY A 26 32.22 -22.88 -20.14
C GLY A 26 30.80 -23.27 -19.75
N ARG A 27 30.02 -23.58 -20.79
CA ARG A 27 28.66 -24.12 -20.74
C ARG A 27 28.76 -25.61 -20.36
N LYS A 28 28.39 -25.99 -19.13
CA LYS A 28 28.11 -27.40 -18.81
C LYS A 28 26.74 -27.75 -19.39
N GLU A 29 26.70 -28.85 -20.13
CA GLU A 29 25.49 -29.40 -20.75
C GLU A 29 24.42 -29.72 -19.69
N MET A 30 23.23 -29.17 -19.90
CA MET A 30 22.02 -29.55 -19.16
C MET A 30 21.46 -30.80 -19.82
N LYS A 31 21.56 -31.95 -19.15
CA LYS A 31 20.85 -33.17 -19.55
C LYS A 31 19.35 -32.92 -19.44
N THR A 32 18.64 -33.10 -20.54
CA THR A 32 17.18 -33.23 -20.59
C THR A 32 16.79 -34.46 -19.77
N ILE A 33 15.94 -34.24 -18.77
CA ILE A 33 15.24 -35.29 -18.03
C ILE A 33 13.82 -35.28 -18.59
N ASP A 34 13.43 -36.38 -19.21
CA ASP A 34 12.07 -36.60 -19.69
C ASP A 34 11.12 -36.67 -18.49
N ALA A 35 10.14 -35.76 -18.46
CA ALA A 35 8.99 -35.85 -17.58
C ALA A 35 7.73 -35.99 -18.45
N ALA A 36 7.42 -37.24 -18.82
CA ALA A 36 6.08 -37.63 -19.20
C ALA A 36 5.26 -37.85 -17.92
N SER A 37 4.19 -37.07 -17.73
CA SER A 37 3.01 -37.50 -16.96
C SER A 37 1.81 -36.60 -17.28
N ASP A 38 0.86 -37.19 -17.99
CA ASP A 38 -0.59 -37.06 -17.93
C ASP A 38 -1.22 -35.78 -17.34
N LEU A 39 -1.91 -35.01 -18.20
CA LEU A 39 -3.01 -34.13 -17.80
C LEU A 39 -4.23 -34.39 -18.71
N PRO A 40 -5.43 -34.65 -18.16
CA PRO A 40 -6.62 -34.91 -18.97
C PRO A 40 -7.29 -33.61 -19.43
N GLU A 41 -7.55 -33.51 -20.73
CA GLU A 41 -8.47 -32.53 -21.32
C GLU A 41 -9.91 -32.81 -20.85
N SER A 42 -10.48 -31.95 -19.99
CA SER A 42 -11.93 -31.67 -20.02
C SER A 42 -12.29 -30.48 -19.13
N SER A 43 -12.80 -29.39 -19.73
CA SER A 43 -13.87 -28.54 -19.11
C SER A 43 -14.38 -27.37 -19.98
N LEU A 44 -14.25 -27.38 -21.31
CA LEU A 44 -14.80 -26.31 -22.17
C LEU A 44 -16.15 -26.64 -22.84
N ARG A 45 -16.99 -27.47 -22.19
CA ARG A 45 -18.36 -27.73 -22.66
C ARG A 45 -19.36 -27.82 -21.50
N SER A 46 -19.78 -26.68 -20.93
CA SER A 46 -21.02 -26.63 -20.14
C SER A 46 -21.55 -25.20 -19.91
N ARG A 47 -21.82 -24.45 -20.98
CA ARG A 47 -22.63 -23.20 -20.90
C ARG A 47 -23.74 -23.10 -21.95
N ARG A 48 -23.96 -24.13 -22.78
CA ARG A 48 -24.99 -24.14 -23.84
C ARG A 48 -26.20 -25.05 -23.54
N LYS A 49 -26.34 -25.57 -22.32
CA LYS A 49 -27.45 -26.47 -21.95
C LYS A 49 -28.24 -26.02 -20.71
N PHE A 50 -28.43 -24.71 -20.55
CA PHE A 50 -29.23 -24.16 -19.44
C PHE A 50 -30.39 -23.24 -19.88
N LEU A 51 -30.75 -23.22 -21.17
CA LEU A 51 -31.86 -22.39 -21.69
C LEU A 51 -32.90 -23.19 -22.50
N LYS A 52 -33.09 -24.48 -22.23
CA LYS A 52 -34.10 -25.29 -22.95
C LYS A 52 -35.07 -26.09 -22.10
N GLU A 53 -35.10 -25.90 -20.79
CA GLU A 53 -36.04 -26.63 -19.91
C GLU A 53 -36.70 -25.69 -18.90
N THR A 54 -37.51 -24.75 -19.38
CA THR A 54 -38.62 -24.15 -18.61
C THR A 54 -39.69 -23.70 -19.59
N GLY A 55 -40.69 -24.54 -19.80
CA GLY A 55 -41.78 -24.26 -20.72
C GLY A 55 -42.78 -25.39 -20.79
N LEU A 56 -43.27 -25.87 -19.64
CA LEU A 56 -44.40 -26.79 -19.61
C LEU A 56 -45.25 -26.59 -18.34
N ALA A 57 -46.38 -25.92 -18.53
CA ALA A 57 -47.66 -26.09 -17.83
C ALA A 57 -48.63 -25.04 -18.42
N VAL A 58 -49.93 -25.22 -18.64
CA VAL A 58 -50.94 -26.29 -18.60
C VAL A 58 -52.17 -25.61 -19.25
N ALA A 59 -52.93 -26.29 -20.13
CA ALA A 59 -54.41 -26.32 -20.11
C ALA A 59 -54.97 -26.92 -21.41
N ALA A 60 -55.66 -28.05 -21.25
CA ALA A 60 -56.57 -28.60 -22.24
C ALA A 60 -57.92 -27.87 -22.17
N GLY A 61 -58.52 -27.57 -23.33
CA GLY A 61 -59.87 -27.05 -23.44
C GLY A 61 -60.28 -26.90 -24.91
N ALA A 62 -61.20 -27.73 -25.37
CA ALA A 62 -61.71 -27.72 -26.74
C ALA A 62 -62.79 -26.64 -26.95
N ALA A 63 -62.70 -25.86 -28.03
CA ALA A 63 -63.83 -25.26 -28.72
C ALA A 63 -63.42 -24.80 -30.13
N VAL A 64 -64.15 -25.29 -31.14
CA VAL A 64 -64.03 -24.91 -32.55
C VAL A 64 -64.71 -23.55 -32.75
N LEU A 65 -63.98 -22.53 -33.21
CA LEU A 65 -64.56 -21.38 -33.92
C LEU A 65 -63.60 -20.90 -35.03
N VAL A 66 -64.10 -20.98 -36.25
CA VAL A 66 -63.52 -20.45 -37.48
C VAL A 66 -63.69 -18.93 -37.49
N GLY A 67 -62.64 -18.16 -37.79
CA GLY A 67 -62.79 -16.74 -38.17
C GLY A 67 -61.58 -15.83 -37.97
N CYS A 68 -60.93 -15.46 -39.08
CA CYS A 68 -60.08 -14.28 -39.31
C CYS A 68 -58.80 -14.09 -38.46
N ALA A 69 -57.67 -14.58 -38.97
CA ALA A 69 -56.34 -14.10 -38.58
C ALA A 69 -56.07 -12.70 -39.16
N PRO A 70 -55.41 -11.78 -38.43
CA PRO A 70 -54.85 -10.57 -39.02
C PRO A 70 -53.70 -10.94 -39.96
N THR A 71 -53.65 -10.29 -41.13
CA THR A 71 -52.58 -10.45 -42.12
C THR A 71 -51.22 -10.08 -41.51
N ALA A 72 -50.22 -10.90 -41.80
CA ALA A 72 -48.83 -10.64 -41.41
C ALA A 72 -48.37 -9.26 -41.91
N PRO A 73 -47.59 -8.51 -41.10
CA PRO A 73 -47.09 -7.21 -41.51
C PRO A 73 -46.24 -7.35 -42.78
N THR A 74 -46.41 -6.37 -43.67
CA THR A 74 -45.64 -6.32 -44.92
C THR A 74 -44.16 -6.10 -44.61
N PRO A 75 -43.23 -6.54 -45.47
CA PRO A 75 -41.79 -6.32 -45.29
C PRO A 75 -41.44 -4.84 -45.04
N GLU A 76 -42.20 -3.92 -45.61
CA GLU A 76 -42.02 -2.47 -45.47
C GLU A 76 -42.38 -1.96 -44.06
N GLN A 77 -43.35 -2.58 -43.38
CA GLN A 77 -43.69 -2.28 -41.99
C GLN A 77 -42.64 -2.83 -41.02
N VAL A 78 -42.10 -4.02 -41.32
CA VAL A 78 -41.00 -4.62 -40.53
C VAL A 78 -39.72 -3.78 -40.65
N ILE A 79 -39.40 -3.27 -41.84
CA ILE A 79 -38.23 -2.41 -42.06
C ILE A 79 -38.35 -1.10 -41.28
N LYS A 80 -39.52 -0.44 -41.30
CA LYS A 80 -39.76 0.79 -40.52
C LYS A 80 -39.63 0.56 -39.01
N GLU A 81 -40.15 -0.54 -38.50
CA GLU A 81 -40.08 -0.87 -37.07
C GLU A 81 -38.63 -1.16 -36.63
N VAL A 82 -37.84 -1.83 -37.48
CA VAL A 82 -36.40 -2.07 -37.27
C VAL A 82 -35.58 -0.77 -37.37
N GLU A 83 -35.93 0.16 -38.27
CA GLU A 83 -35.27 1.46 -38.37
C GLU A 83 -35.54 2.36 -37.17
N VAL A 84 -36.79 2.40 -36.69
CA VAL A 84 -37.18 3.19 -35.51
C VAL A 84 -36.57 2.60 -34.24
N THR A 85 -36.58 1.27 -34.06
CA THR A 85 -35.91 0.64 -32.91
C THR A 85 -34.41 0.85 -32.93
N ARG A 86 -33.76 0.80 -34.10
CA ARG A 86 -32.34 1.12 -34.24
C ARG A 86 -32.04 2.59 -33.94
N GLN A 87 -32.90 3.54 -34.30
CA GLN A 87 -32.71 4.95 -33.94
C GLN A 87 -32.85 5.18 -32.43
N VAL A 88 -33.83 4.56 -31.78
CA VAL A 88 -34.02 4.64 -30.32
C VAL A 88 -32.86 3.98 -29.56
N GLU A 89 -32.30 2.88 -30.07
CA GLU A 89 -31.18 2.19 -29.44
C GLU A 89 -29.84 2.93 -29.64
N VAL A 90 -29.68 3.65 -30.77
CA VAL A 90 -28.50 4.50 -31.05
C VAL A 90 -28.54 5.81 -30.25
N GLU A 91 -29.71 6.36 -29.96
CA GLU A 91 -29.83 7.55 -29.10
C GLU A 91 -29.69 7.23 -27.61
N ALA A 92 -29.93 5.97 -27.22
CA ALA A 92 -29.64 5.44 -25.89
C ALA A 92 -28.17 4.99 -25.70
N THR A 93 -27.36 4.91 -26.77
CA THR A 93 -25.93 4.65 -26.63
C THR A 93 -25.16 5.90 -26.18
N ARG A 94 -24.85 5.87 -24.88
CA ARG A 94 -23.54 6.26 -24.35
C ARG A 94 -23.20 7.74 -24.56
N GLN A 95 -23.70 8.56 -23.64
CA GLN A 95 -22.89 9.66 -23.15
C GLN A 95 -21.59 9.05 -22.61
N VAL A 96 -20.55 9.02 -23.46
CA VAL A 96 -19.18 8.95 -22.96
C VAL A 96 -19.02 10.27 -22.24
N GLU A 97 -19.20 10.23 -20.92
CA GLU A 97 -18.71 11.31 -20.07
C GLU A 97 -17.22 11.40 -20.37
N VAL A 98 -16.86 12.40 -21.17
CA VAL A 98 -15.47 12.73 -21.42
C VAL A 98 -15.00 13.27 -20.08
N GLU A 99 -14.39 12.40 -19.27
CA GLU A 99 -13.67 12.82 -18.07
C GLU A 99 -12.64 13.85 -18.54
N VAL A 100 -12.98 15.13 -18.34
CA VAL A 100 -12.02 16.22 -18.46
C VAL A 100 -10.93 15.89 -17.44
N PRO A 101 -9.65 15.73 -17.83
CA PRO A 101 -8.60 15.38 -16.91
C PRO A 101 -8.59 16.39 -15.75
N GLN A 102 -9.02 15.96 -14.57
CA GLN A 102 -9.04 16.81 -13.39
C GLN A 102 -7.59 17.05 -12.96
N GLU A 103 -7.19 18.32 -12.90
CA GLU A 103 -5.84 18.68 -12.48
C GLU A 103 -5.62 18.28 -11.01
N ILE A 104 -4.50 17.60 -10.74
CA ILE A 104 -4.14 17.20 -9.37
C ILE A 104 -3.86 18.47 -8.56
N PRO A 105 -4.58 18.73 -7.45
CA PRO A 105 -4.38 19.92 -6.65
C PRO A 105 -3.00 19.88 -5.98
N ALA A 106 -2.47 21.06 -5.68
CA ALA A 106 -1.27 21.18 -4.89
C ALA A 106 -1.45 20.50 -3.52
N SER A 107 -0.39 19.85 -3.03
CA SER A 107 -0.33 19.32 -1.67
C SER A 107 -0.28 20.48 -0.65
N PRO A 108 -0.85 20.33 0.56
CA PRO A 108 -1.53 19.15 1.09
C PRO A 108 -2.95 18.97 0.58
N TRP A 109 -3.37 17.73 0.44
CA TRP A 109 -4.73 17.36 0.06
C TRP A 109 -5.65 17.34 1.28
N GLN A 110 -6.94 17.60 1.05
CA GLN A 110 -7.92 17.69 2.12
C GLN A 110 -8.03 16.36 2.88
N TYR A 111 -7.75 16.42 4.19
CA TYR A 111 -7.99 15.33 5.11
C TYR A 111 -9.44 15.35 5.62
N VAL A 112 -9.97 14.16 5.89
CA VAL A 112 -11.23 13.97 6.62
C VAL A 112 -10.99 12.97 7.74
N GLU A 113 -11.78 13.03 8.80
CA GLU A 113 -11.68 12.10 9.93
C GLU A 113 -11.79 10.65 9.45
N LEU A 114 -10.84 9.82 9.86
CA LEU A 114 -10.80 8.39 9.54
C LEU A 114 -11.21 7.54 10.74
N ASP A 115 -11.85 6.39 10.48
CA ASP A 115 -12.02 5.37 11.50
C ASP A 115 -10.67 4.67 11.72
N VAL A 116 -10.15 4.79 12.94
CA VAL A 116 -8.84 4.27 13.32
C VAL A 116 -8.77 2.75 13.21
N GLU A 117 -9.86 2.05 13.55
CA GLU A 117 -9.89 0.59 13.53
C GLU A 117 -10.10 0.04 12.12
N GLU A 118 -10.86 0.76 11.28
CA GLU A 118 -10.89 0.49 9.84
C GLU A 118 -9.49 0.60 9.22
N VAL A 119 -8.77 1.71 9.51
CA VAL A 119 -7.40 1.92 9.03
C VAL A 119 -6.47 0.82 9.55
N ARG A 120 -6.61 0.39 10.82
CA ARG A 120 -5.83 -0.72 11.40
C ARG A 120 -6.00 -1.99 10.57
N LYS A 121 -7.25 -2.34 10.29
CA LYS A 121 -7.60 -3.58 9.59
C LYS A 121 -7.15 -3.57 8.14
N ARG A 122 -7.34 -2.46 7.42
CA ARG A 122 -6.81 -2.26 6.07
C ARG A 122 -5.28 -2.27 6.03
N GLY A 123 -4.62 -1.72 7.05
CA GLY A 123 -3.17 -1.74 7.16
C GLY A 123 -2.58 -3.14 7.32
N HIS A 124 -3.25 -3.99 8.10
CA HIS A 124 -2.91 -5.42 8.20
C HIS A 124 -3.17 -6.14 6.87
N GLU A 125 -4.33 -5.97 6.24
CA GLU A 125 -4.62 -6.57 4.94
C GLU A 125 -3.60 -6.15 3.86
N GLY A 126 -3.27 -4.86 3.81
CA GLY A 126 -2.28 -4.33 2.90
C GLY A 126 -0.88 -4.95 3.09
N TYR A 127 -0.51 -5.37 4.30
CA TYR A 127 0.73 -6.13 4.51
C TYR A 127 0.76 -7.43 3.70
N TYR A 128 -0.37 -8.12 3.55
CA TYR A 128 -0.46 -9.36 2.77
C TYR A 128 -0.35 -9.10 1.27
N ARG A 129 -0.66 -7.88 0.84
CA ARG A 129 -0.56 -7.43 -0.57
C ARG A 129 0.84 -6.91 -0.93
N GLY A 130 1.55 -6.24 -0.01
CA GLY A 130 2.81 -5.55 -0.35
C GLY A 130 3.77 -5.25 0.80
N ASP A 131 3.72 -6.04 1.88
CA ASP A 131 4.52 -5.86 3.11
C ASP A 131 4.23 -4.55 3.86
N CYS A 132 4.99 -4.29 4.93
CA CYS A 132 4.61 -3.34 5.98
C CYS A 132 4.57 -1.88 5.52
N CYS A 133 5.41 -1.50 4.55
CA CYS A 133 5.41 -0.15 4.00
C CYS A 133 4.19 0.12 3.12
N PHE A 134 3.86 -0.82 2.23
CA PHE A 134 2.63 -0.76 1.46
C PHE A 134 1.42 -0.79 2.40
N GLY A 135 1.37 -1.75 3.32
CA GLY A 135 0.26 -1.93 4.26
C GLY A 135 -0.08 -0.68 5.03
N ALA A 136 0.89 -0.08 5.73
CA ALA A 136 0.63 1.11 6.51
C ALA A 136 0.21 2.32 5.66
N PHE A 137 0.72 2.43 4.43
CA PHE A 137 0.33 3.49 3.49
C PHE A 137 -1.10 3.28 2.98
N VAL A 138 -1.42 2.08 2.49
CA VAL A 138 -2.75 1.80 1.91
C VAL A 138 -3.85 1.80 2.95
N GLY A 139 -3.56 1.44 4.20
CA GLY A 139 -4.54 1.52 5.29
C GLY A 139 -5.16 2.91 5.40
N ILE A 140 -4.34 3.96 5.30
CA ILE A 140 -4.79 5.37 5.34
C ILE A 140 -5.27 5.83 3.96
N LEU A 141 -4.51 5.53 2.91
CA LEU A 141 -4.81 5.99 1.56
C LEU A 141 -6.17 5.47 1.06
N GLU A 142 -6.47 4.19 1.25
CA GLU A 142 -7.71 3.60 0.76
C GLU A 142 -8.93 4.13 1.54
N ALA A 143 -8.80 4.38 2.85
CA ALA A 143 -9.85 5.05 3.61
C ALA A 143 -10.12 6.48 3.10
N LEU A 144 -9.07 7.22 2.70
CA LEU A 144 -9.21 8.53 2.07
C LEU A 144 -9.76 8.46 0.64
N LYS A 145 -9.41 7.43 -0.14
CA LYS A 145 -10.01 7.17 -1.45
C LYS A 145 -11.52 6.99 -1.33
N ASP A 146 -11.98 6.23 -0.34
CA ASP A 146 -13.40 5.95 -0.17
C ASP A 146 -14.18 7.17 0.32
N LYS A 147 -13.61 7.96 1.25
CA LYS A 147 -14.31 9.13 1.81
C LYS A 147 -14.19 10.41 0.97
N VAL A 148 -13.10 10.58 0.22
CA VAL A 148 -12.79 11.82 -0.52
C VAL A 148 -12.71 11.59 -2.03
N GLY A 149 -12.20 10.44 -2.46
CA GLY A 149 -12.00 10.15 -3.88
C GLY A 149 -10.76 10.84 -4.46
N PHE A 150 -10.94 11.60 -5.53
CA PHE A 150 -9.86 12.37 -6.12
C PHE A 150 -9.33 13.42 -5.12
N PRO A 151 -8.00 13.65 -5.01
CA PRO A 151 -6.91 13.10 -5.83
C PRO A 151 -6.28 11.80 -5.30
N PHE A 152 -6.73 11.25 -4.18
CA PHE A 152 -6.16 10.02 -3.60
C PHE A 152 -6.25 8.82 -4.55
N THR A 153 -7.25 8.78 -5.43
CA THR A 153 -7.42 7.76 -6.47
C THR A 153 -6.27 7.71 -7.48
N GLN A 154 -5.49 8.80 -7.62
CA GLN A 154 -4.38 8.90 -8.57
C GLN A 154 -3.05 8.36 -8.03
N ILE A 155 -2.97 7.97 -6.76
CA ILE A 155 -1.72 7.51 -6.16
C ILE A 155 -1.44 6.04 -6.54
N PRO A 156 -0.28 5.75 -7.18
CA PRO A 156 0.18 4.39 -7.44
C PRO A 156 0.82 3.79 -6.19
N ALA A 157 0.01 3.23 -5.29
CA ALA A 157 0.45 2.77 -3.97
C ALA A 157 1.50 1.65 -4.01
N GLU A 158 1.56 0.89 -5.10
CA GLU A 158 2.55 -0.16 -5.36
C GLU A 158 3.99 0.38 -5.28
N MET A 159 4.19 1.68 -5.51
CA MET A 159 5.49 2.31 -5.33
C MET A 159 6.07 2.07 -3.93
N MET A 160 5.23 1.92 -2.90
CA MET A 160 5.66 1.75 -1.51
C MET A 160 6.26 0.37 -1.20
N GLY A 161 6.24 -0.57 -2.16
CA GLY A 161 6.86 -1.89 -2.01
C GLY A 161 8.38 -1.83 -1.69
N PHE A 162 9.07 -0.74 -2.06
CA PHE A 162 10.50 -0.57 -1.74
C PHE A 162 10.79 -0.61 -0.24
N GLY A 163 9.83 -0.21 0.61
CA GLY A 163 10.05 -0.11 2.06
C GLY A 163 10.02 -1.45 2.80
N ALA A 164 9.72 -2.56 2.10
CA ALA A 164 9.69 -3.90 2.68
C ALA A 164 11.01 -4.25 3.39
N GLY A 165 10.91 -4.83 4.59
CA GLY A 165 12.09 -5.24 5.37
C GLY A 165 13.02 -4.11 5.80
N GLY A 166 12.52 -2.87 5.89
CA GLY A 166 13.34 -1.71 6.22
C GLY A 166 14.21 -1.27 5.05
N VAL A 167 13.54 -0.96 3.93
CA VAL A 167 14.12 -0.63 2.61
C VAL A 167 14.82 -1.83 1.97
N SER A 168 14.14 -2.54 1.08
CA SER A 168 14.65 -3.71 0.35
C SER A 168 15.39 -4.73 1.22
N GLY A 169 14.90 -4.95 2.46
CA GLY A 169 15.50 -5.92 3.40
C GLY A 169 16.76 -5.45 4.14
N TRP A 170 17.15 -4.18 4.05
CA TRP A 170 18.33 -3.65 4.75
C TRP A 170 18.14 -3.50 6.28
N GLY A 171 16.92 -3.64 6.79
CA GLY A 171 16.65 -3.54 8.22
C GLY A 171 16.79 -2.12 8.78
N THR A 172 16.70 -1.08 7.93
CA THR A 172 16.74 0.34 8.33
C THR A 172 15.42 0.77 8.99
N THR A 173 14.91 1.99 8.78
CA THR A 173 13.61 2.42 9.35
C THR A 173 12.50 1.43 9.03
N CYS A 174 11.66 1.10 10.01
CA CYS A 174 10.53 0.18 9.81
C CYS A 174 9.67 0.63 8.62
N GLY A 175 9.38 -0.29 7.71
CA GLY A 175 8.58 0.01 6.51
C GLY A 175 7.22 0.62 6.86
N ALA A 176 6.57 0.13 7.91
CA ALA A 176 5.29 0.68 8.37
C ALA A 176 5.37 2.18 8.72
N LEU A 177 6.47 2.61 9.35
CA LEU A 177 6.70 4.02 9.65
C LEU A 177 6.90 4.84 8.37
N ILE A 178 7.61 4.30 7.38
CA ILE A 178 7.79 4.94 6.07
C ILE A 178 6.43 5.12 5.37
N GLY A 179 5.62 4.06 5.34
CA GLY A 179 4.29 4.07 4.74
C GLY A 179 3.35 5.09 5.39
N ALA A 180 3.22 5.04 6.72
CA ALA A 180 2.39 5.98 7.45
C ALA A 180 2.90 7.44 7.32
N ALA A 181 4.21 7.67 7.37
CA ALA A 181 4.79 8.99 7.18
C ALA A 181 4.51 9.55 5.78
N ALA A 182 4.56 8.71 4.74
CA ALA A 182 4.20 9.12 3.38
C ALA A 182 2.73 9.56 3.30
N ALA A 183 1.81 8.81 3.92
CA ALA A 183 0.39 9.16 3.96
C ALA A 183 0.15 10.48 4.72
N ILE A 184 0.82 10.69 5.87
CA ILE A 184 0.74 11.96 6.62
C ILE A 184 1.16 13.15 5.75
N ASN A 185 2.23 13.00 4.95
CA ASN A 185 2.73 14.08 4.09
C ASN A 185 1.82 14.38 2.88
N LEU A 186 0.88 13.50 2.53
CA LEU A 186 -0.12 13.81 1.49
C LEU A 186 -1.08 14.90 1.96
N VAL A 187 -1.41 14.91 3.25
CA VAL A 187 -2.56 15.65 3.80
C VAL A 187 -2.19 16.70 4.83
N THR A 188 -0.90 16.87 5.12
CA THR A 188 -0.41 17.80 6.15
C THR A 188 0.73 18.65 5.62
N GLU A 189 0.70 19.94 5.93
CA GLU A 189 1.80 20.87 5.62
C GLU A 189 3.14 20.39 6.18
N LYS A 190 4.21 20.63 5.41
CA LYS A 190 5.55 20.05 5.62
C LYS A 190 6.06 20.08 7.07
N ASP A 191 6.02 21.25 7.72
CA ASP A 191 6.60 21.38 9.06
C ASP A 191 5.73 20.77 10.16
N LEU A 192 4.41 20.73 9.95
CA LEU A 192 3.49 20.05 10.83
C LEU A 192 3.56 18.53 10.62
N ALA A 193 3.66 18.07 9.37
CA ALA A 193 3.87 16.67 9.02
C ALA A 193 5.13 16.12 9.71
N ARG A 194 6.23 16.88 9.72
CA ARG A 194 7.46 16.52 10.44
C ARG A 194 7.25 16.34 11.94
N LYS A 195 6.41 17.17 12.57
CA LYS A 195 6.09 17.05 14.01
C LYS A 195 5.24 15.80 14.28
N ILE A 196 4.20 15.56 13.47
CA ILE A 196 3.36 14.37 13.57
C ILE A 196 4.16 13.09 13.35
N VAL A 197 5.02 13.07 12.32
CA VAL A 197 5.91 11.94 12.03
C VAL A 197 6.91 11.72 13.17
N SER A 198 7.48 12.78 13.75
CA SER A 198 8.35 12.67 14.92
C SER A 198 7.63 12.04 16.12
N GLU A 199 6.38 12.43 16.37
CA GLU A 199 5.54 11.83 17.43
C GLU A 199 5.27 10.35 17.14
N LEU A 200 4.91 10.00 15.89
CA LEU A 200 4.66 8.63 15.46
C LEU A 200 5.88 7.72 15.70
N LEU A 201 7.07 8.17 15.28
CA LEU A 201 8.33 7.41 15.47
C LEU A 201 8.67 7.24 16.95
N GLY A 202 8.43 8.28 17.75
CA GLY A 202 8.60 8.24 19.20
C GLY A 202 7.67 7.23 19.86
N LYS A 203 6.36 7.39 19.67
CA LYS A 203 5.33 6.47 20.18
C LYS A 203 5.62 5.03 19.76
N TYR A 204 5.97 4.80 18.49
CA TYR A 204 6.37 3.46 18.01
C TYR A 204 7.51 2.85 18.83
N SER A 205 8.54 3.64 19.13
CA SER A 205 9.75 3.12 19.77
C SER A 205 9.49 2.62 21.19
N VAL A 206 8.45 3.11 21.86
CA VAL A 206 8.10 2.75 23.25
C VAL A 206 6.81 1.93 23.36
N THR A 207 6.10 1.69 22.26
CA THR A 207 4.85 0.92 22.24
C THR A 207 5.15 -0.59 22.15
N PRO A 208 4.52 -1.43 22.98
CA PRO A 208 4.62 -2.88 22.84
C PRO A 208 3.87 -3.35 21.58
N PHE A 209 4.57 -4.02 20.65
CA PHE A 209 3.98 -4.56 19.42
C PHE A 209 4.10 -6.08 19.32
N PRO A 210 3.12 -6.76 18.67
CA PRO A 210 1.87 -6.19 18.13
C PRO A 210 0.96 -5.66 19.26
N SER A 211 0.08 -4.70 18.99
CA SER A 211 -0.82 -4.18 20.02
C SER A 211 -1.78 -5.27 20.52
N GLU A 212 -2.33 -5.08 21.71
CA GLU A 212 -3.34 -5.99 22.26
C GLU A 212 -4.58 -6.06 21.35
N THR A 213 -5.01 -4.92 20.81
CA THR A 213 -6.10 -4.84 19.83
C THR A 213 -5.82 -5.69 18.60
N SER A 214 -4.64 -5.53 17.97
CA SER A 214 -4.28 -6.34 16.80
C SER A 214 -4.09 -7.82 17.12
N ASN A 215 -3.63 -8.16 18.33
CA ASN A 215 -3.60 -9.55 18.78
C ASN A 215 -5.02 -10.14 18.85
N ASN A 216 -5.95 -9.42 19.47
CA ASN A 216 -7.34 -9.86 19.59
C ASN A 216 -8.02 -9.99 18.22
N TYR A 217 -7.77 -9.06 17.30
CA TYR A 217 -8.29 -9.17 15.93
C TYR A 217 -7.77 -10.39 15.18
N ALA A 218 -6.52 -10.81 15.39
CA ALA A 218 -6.04 -12.04 14.75
C ALA A 218 -6.63 -13.30 15.41
N VAL A 219 -6.70 -13.33 16.75
CA VAL A 219 -7.27 -14.48 17.49
C VAL A 219 -8.75 -14.69 17.18
N ASN A 220 -9.51 -13.60 17.05
CA ASN A 220 -10.94 -13.62 16.78
C ASN A 220 -11.28 -13.62 15.27
N HIS A 221 -10.26 -13.63 14.40
CA HIS A 221 -10.43 -13.60 12.94
C HIS A 221 -11.21 -12.37 12.43
N GLU A 222 -10.91 -11.19 12.99
CA GLU A 222 -11.58 -9.91 12.71
C GLU A 222 -10.82 -8.99 11.74
N PHE A 223 -9.65 -9.42 11.25
CA PHE A 223 -8.94 -8.75 10.15
C PHE A 223 -9.56 -9.11 8.80
N LEU A 224 -9.21 -8.36 7.75
CA LEU A 224 -9.83 -8.48 6.43
C LEU A 224 -9.19 -9.57 5.55
N VAL A 225 -8.47 -10.52 6.15
CA VAL A 225 -7.81 -11.61 5.42
C VAL A 225 -8.51 -12.94 5.70
N THR A 226 -8.56 -13.82 4.69
CA THR A 226 -9.16 -15.16 4.84
C THR A 226 -8.17 -16.18 5.37
N GLU A 227 -6.88 -16.03 5.03
CA GLU A 227 -5.82 -16.94 5.45
C GLU A 227 -4.76 -16.18 6.24
N TYR A 228 -4.72 -16.43 7.56
CA TYR A 228 -3.75 -15.82 8.45
C TYR A 228 -2.37 -16.46 8.32
N LYS A 229 -1.29 -15.68 8.47
CA LYS A 229 0.04 -16.26 8.64
C LYS A 229 0.14 -16.86 10.04
N SER A 230 -0.49 -16.22 11.03
CA SER A 230 -0.80 -16.82 12.32
C SER A 230 -2.03 -16.15 12.96
N ASP A 231 -2.91 -16.94 13.54
CA ASP A 231 -4.05 -16.50 14.35
C ASP A 231 -3.78 -16.64 15.86
N LYS A 232 -2.56 -17.02 16.25
CA LYS A 232 -2.18 -17.13 17.67
C LYS A 232 -2.07 -15.75 18.31
N ALA A 233 -2.30 -15.69 19.62
CA ALA A 233 -1.81 -14.57 20.42
C ALA A 233 -0.27 -14.55 20.35
N LEU A 234 0.30 -13.43 19.92
CA LEU A 234 1.74 -13.28 19.77
C LEU A 234 2.31 -12.49 20.96
N PRO A 235 3.49 -12.86 21.50
CA PRO A 235 4.15 -12.06 22.53
C PRO A 235 4.32 -10.61 22.07
N GLN A 236 4.22 -9.67 23.00
CA GLN A 236 4.51 -8.26 22.71
C GLN A 236 5.93 -7.92 23.13
N SER A 237 6.56 -6.97 22.43
CA SER A 237 7.85 -6.40 22.85
C SER A 237 7.94 -4.93 22.49
N VAL A 238 8.72 -4.18 23.27
CA VAL A 238 9.10 -2.79 22.97
C VAL A 238 10.44 -2.81 22.25
N SER A 239 10.59 -2.07 21.14
CA SER A 239 11.83 -2.09 20.35
C SER A 239 12.89 -1.10 20.83
N ASN A 240 12.50 -0.04 21.55
CA ASN A 240 13.33 1.11 21.87
C ASN A 240 14.02 1.73 20.63
N SER A 241 13.47 1.51 19.44
CA SER A 241 14.09 1.93 18.18
C SER A 241 13.08 1.94 17.03
N PRO A 242 13.13 2.93 16.12
CA PRO A 242 12.36 2.93 14.88
C PRO A 242 12.95 1.99 13.80
N LEU A 243 14.11 1.37 14.07
CA LEU A 243 14.78 0.48 13.12
C LEU A 243 14.13 -0.91 13.07
N CYS A 244 13.86 -1.38 11.85
CA CYS A 244 13.32 -2.70 11.54
C CYS A 244 14.22 -3.82 12.07
N HIS A 245 15.54 -3.70 11.88
CA HIS A 245 16.52 -4.67 12.38
C HIS A 245 16.38 -4.87 13.90
N VAL A 246 16.39 -3.78 14.66
CA VAL A 246 16.26 -3.81 16.12
C VAL A 246 14.89 -4.35 16.53
N SER A 247 13.82 -3.81 15.95
CA SER A 247 12.45 -4.22 16.29
C SER A 247 12.17 -5.70 16.06
N VAL A 248 12.57 -6.24 14.91
CA VAL A 248 12.38 -7.67 14.60
C VAL A 248 13.27 -8.54 15.47
N THR A 249 14.53 -8.14 15.69
CA THR A 249 15.49 -8.94 16.47
C THR A 249 15.06 -9.05 17.93
N GLU A 250 14.71 -7.93 18.57
CA GLU A 250 14.28 -7.93 19.98
C GLU A 250 12.98 -8.69 20.17
N TRP A 251 12.03 -8.56 19.23
CA TRP A 251 10.80 -9.35 19.27
C TRP A 251 11.07 -10.85 19.12
N CYS A 252 11.92 -11.25 18.16
CA CYS A 252 12.27 -12.66 17.95
C CYS A 252 12.94 -13.26 19.19
N LYS A 253 13.84 -12.51 19.85
CA LYS A 253 14.46 -12.92 21.12
C LYS A 253 13.42 -13.09 22.22
N ALA A 254 12.53 -12.11 22.41
CA ALA A 254 11.49 -12.15 23.43
C ALA A 254 10.49 -13.30 23.20
N ALA A 255 10.12 -13.55 21.94
CA ALA A 255 9.22 -14.64 21.58
C ALA A 255 9.91 -16.02 21.56
N GLY A 256 11.25 -16.08 21.57
CA GLY A 256 12.00 -17.33 21.46
C GLY A 256 11.87 -18.01 20.09
N ILE A 257 11.67 -17.25 19.01
CA ILE A 257 11.44 -17.79 17.66
C ILE A 257 12.39 -17.21 16.62
N ALA A 258 12.62 -17.97 15.55
CA ALA A 258 13.46 -17.52 14.43
C ALA A 258 12.76 -16.47 13.55
N SER A 259 13.56 -15.64 12.88
CA SER A 259 13.04 -14.54 12.05
C SER A 259 12.36 -14.99 10.75
N LYS A 260 12.55 -16.24 10.29
CA LYS A 260 11.88 -16.79 9.10
C LYS A 260 10.64 -17.63 9.45
N THR A 261 9.88 -17.20 10.46
CA THR A 261 8.64 -17.84 10.89
C THR A 261 7.41 -17.10 10.36
N PRO A 262 6.29 -17.81 10.13
CA PRO A 262 5.03 -17.16 9.80
C PRO A 262 4.53 -16.27 10.95
N GLU A 263 4.80 -16.62 12.22
CA GLU A 263 4.49 -15.77 13.38
C GLU A 263 5.20 -14.41 13.32
N ARG A 264 6.48 -14.36 12.92
CA ARG A 264 7.18 -13.07 12.74
C ARG A 264 6.55 -12.26 11.62
N ALA A 265 6.23 -12.90 10.49
CA ALA A 265 5.60 -12.22 9.36
C ALA A 265 4.21 -11.66 9.76
N GLU A 266 3.41 -12.45 10.47
CA GLU A 266 2.14 -12.02 11.06
C GLU A 266 2.33 -10.82 12.00
N ARG A 267 3.32 -10.87 12.90
CA ARG A 267 3.64 -9.75 13.79
C ARG A 267 3.93 -8.47 13.01
N CYS A 268 4.65 -8.55 11.89
CA CYS A 268 4.88 -7.41 11.01
C CYS A 268 3.59 -6.91 10.32
N GLY A 269 2.65 -7.80 10.00
CA GLY A 269 1.33 -7.42 9.47
C GLY A 269 0.47 -6.69 10.50
N ARG A 270 0.38 -7.24 11.71
CA ARG A 270 -0.31 -6.60 12.84
C ARG A 270 0.28 -5.23 13.16
N LEU A 271 1.62 -5.14 13.20
CA LEU A 271 2.33 -3.88 13.41
C LEU A 271 2.08 -2.87 12.28
N ALA A 272 1.98 -3.29 11.02
CA ALA A 272 1.66 -2.38 9.92
C ALA A 272 0.27 -1.74 10.10
N GLY A 273 -0.72 -2.54 10.51
CA GLY A 273 -2.03 -2.05 10.92
C GLY A 273 -1.95 -1.10 12.12
N ASP A 274 -1.23 -1.48 13.17
CA ASP A 274 -1.10 -0.65 14.37
C ASP A 274 -0.48 0.72 14.11
N VAL A 275 0.55 0.77 13.26
CA VAL A 275 1.22 2.02 12.90
C VAL A 275 0.33 2.89 12.00
N ALA A 276 -0.44 2.29 11.09
CA ALA A 276 -1.43 3.02 10.30
C ALA A 276 -2.51 3.65 11.19
N ALA A 277 -3.03 2.88 12.14
CA ALA A 277 -4.01 3.32 13.12
C ALA A 277 -3.45 4.46 13.99
N MET A 278 -2.23 4.31 14.52
CA MET A 278 -1.55 5.34 15.30
C MET A 278 -1.35 6.64 14.50
N ALA A 279 -1.06 6.56 13.20
CA ALA A 279 -0.98 7.73 12.33
C ALA A 279 -2.35 8.37 12.08
N ALA A 280 -3.41 7.58 11.90
CA ALA A 280 -4.78 8.09 11.79
C ALA A 280 -5.24 8.78 13.09
N GLU A 281 -4.91 8.25 14.27
CA GLU A 281 -5.16 8.91 15.55
C GLU A 281 -4.51 10.30 15.60
N LEU A 282 -3.24 10.41 15.19
CA LEU A 282 -2.52 11.68 15.19
C LEU A 282 -3.09 12.68 14.17
N LEU A 283 -3.51 12.20 13.00
CA LEU A 283 -4.16 13.02 11.97
C LEU A 283 -5.55 13.50 12.41
N ASN A 284 -6.35 12.62 13.03
CA ASN A 284 -7.64 12.98 13.61
C ASN A 284 -7.47 14.00 14.75
N ALA A 285 -6.49 13.80 15.64
CA ALA A 285 -6.18 14.77 16.69
C ALA A 285 -5.75 16.12 16.09
N ASN A 286 -4.98 16.11 14.99
CA ASN A 286 -4.60 17.33 14.29
C ASN A 286 -5.81 18.04 13.66
N LEU A 287 -6.70 17.29 13.00
CA LEU A 287 -7.96 17.81 12.43
C LEU A 287 -8.84 18.47 13.50
N ALA A 288 -8.89 17.88 14.70
CA ALA A 288 -9.60 18.40 15.86
C ALA A 288 -8.85 19.53 16.61
N ALA A 289 -7.71 20.01 16.08
CA ALA A 289 -6.82 20.98 16.72
C ALA A 289 -6.34 20.58 18.13
N ALA A 290 -6.32 19.27 18.41
CA ALA A 290 -5.93 18.67 19.69
C ALA A 290 -4.51 18.04 19.65
N PHE A 291 -3.86 17.98 18.48
CA PHE A 291 -2.50 17.45 18.37
C PHE A 291 -1.48 18.37 19.07
N VAL A 292 -0.82 17.81 20.08
CA VAL A 292 0.32 18.42 20.76
C VAL A 292 1.46 17.40 20.78
N PRO A 293 2.66 17.72 20.27
CA PRO A 293 3.82 16.85 20.38
C PRO A 293 4.12 16.56 21.86
N ALA A 294 4.17 15.29 22.23
CA ALA A 294 4.28 14.84 23.61
C ALA A 294 5.50 13.95 23.84
N PHE A 295 5.96 13.21 22.82
CA PHE A 295 7.06 12.27 22.97
C PHE A 295 8.34 12.98 23.42
N GLN A 296 8.90 12.48 24.52
CA GLN A 296 10.21 12.88 25.05
C GLN A 296 11.17 11.72 24.98
N PHE A 297 12.45 12.03 24.84
CA PHE A 297 13.53 11.05 24.95
C PHE A 297 13.62 10.48 26.37
N SER A 298 14.25 9.31 26.50
CA SER A 298 14.64 8.77 27.81
C SER A 298 15.52 9.78 28.57
N GLN A 299 15.52 9.70 29.91
CA GLN A 299 16.35 10.61 30.73
C GLN A 299 17.84 10.42 30.39
N GLU A 300 18.22 9.20 30.07
CA GLU A 300 19.56 8.82 29.68
C GLU A 300 19.96 9.46 28.35
N ALA A 301 19.11 9.38 27.32
CA ALA A 301 19.36 10.05 26.05
C ALA A 301 19.38 11.58 26.20
N GLN A 302 18.55 12.15 27.07
CA GLN A 302 18.61 13.58 27.41
C GLN A 302 19.95 13.95 28.05
N GLY A 303 20.52 13.09 28.89
CA GLY A 303 21.86 13.24 29.44
C GLY A 303 22.94 13.28 28.36
N CYS A 304 22.88 12.39 27.37
CA CYS A 304 23.82 12.43 26.24
C CYS A 304 23.72 13.75 25.46
N MET A 305 22.49 14.23 25.24
CA MET A 305 22.20 15.45 24.49
C MET A 305 22.52 16.75 25.24
N SER A 306 23.00 16.70 26.48
CA SER A 306 23.53 17.91 27.13
C SER A 306 24.80 18.43 26.46
N CYS A 307 25.55 17.53 25.80
CA CYS A 307 26.78 17.85 25.06
C CYS A 307 26.71 17.40 23.59
N HIS A 308 26.15 16.21 23.34
CA HIS A 308 26.04 15.65 21.99
C HIS A 308 24.82 16.20 21.28
N THR A 309 25.01 17.26 20.49
CA THR A 309 23.93 17.95 19.80
C THR A 309 24.24 18.24 18.34
N LEU A 310 23.26 18.75 17.60
CA LEU A 310 23.49 19.38 16.31
C LEU A 310 24.04 20.80 16.53
N GLY A 311 25.18 21.12 15.92
CA GLY A 311 25.82 22.44 16.02
C GLY A 311 27.10 22.48 15.19
N ASP A 312 27.86 23.57 15.31
CA ASP A 312 29.08 23.82 14.55
C ASP A 312 30.38 23.62 15.36
N ASN A 313 30.28 23.41 16.68
CA ASN A 313 31.44 23.23 17.54
C ASN A 313 31.73 21.74 17.81
N PHE A 314 32.59 21.15 16.98
CA PHE A 314 33.03 19.76 17.13
C PHE A 314 33.61 19.44 18.51
N ALA A 315 34.44 20.35 19.06
CA ALA A 315 35.06 20.16 20.38
C ALA A 315 34.05 20.18 21.53
N ALA A 316 32.89 20.81 21.34
CA ALA A 316 31.79 20.82 22.30
C ALA A 316 30.84 19.63 22.17
N GLY A 317 31.12 18.66 21.28
CA GLY A 317 30.26 17.50 21.07
C GLY A 317 29.21 17.67 19.95
N ASN A 318 29.30 18.74 19.15
CA ASN A 318 28.28 19.04 18.16
C ASN A 318 28.42 18.24 16.86
N PHE A 319 28.39 16.90 16.95
CA PHE A 319 28.61 16.00 15.80
C PHE A 319 27.55 14.91 15.66
N ILE A 320 26.47 14.96 16.44
CA ILE A 320 25.38 14.00 16.32
C ILE A 320 24.22 14.59 15.51
N GLN A 321 23.56 13.73 14.76
CA GLN A 321 22.33 14.04 14.02
C GLN A 321 21.37 12.89 14.22
N GLY A 322 20.20 13.16 14.79
CA GLY A 322 19.18 12.15 14.97
C GLY A 322 18.40 12.31 16.27
N LYS A 323 17.38 11.47 16.41
CA LYS A 323 16.45 11.41 17.53
C LYS A 323 16.21 9.93 17.94
N GLY A 324 17.20 9.07 17.72
CA GLY A 324 17.12 7.67 18.13
C GLY A 324 17.55 7.50 19.58
N GLU A 325 17.10 6.42 20.22
CA GLU A 325 17.63 5.99 21.52
C GLU A 325 19.13 5.66 21.39
N CYS A 326 19.95 6.18 22.30
CA CYS A 326 21.39 6.09 22.26
C CYS A 326 21.87 4.72 22.79
N LEU A 327 21.26 4.25 23.88
CA LEU A 327 21.78 3.11 24.65
C LEU A 327 21.58 1.76 23.98
N SER A 328 20.79 1.71 22.90
CA SER A 328 20.68 0.50 22.08
C SER A 328 21.96 0.20 21.30
N CYS A 329 22.83 1.19 21.11
CA CYS A 329 24.04 1.08 20.29
C CYS A 329 25.30 1.59 20.98
N HIS A 330 25.18 2.51 21.95
CA HIS A 330 26.29 3.18 22.59
C HIS A 330 26.34 2.84 24.08
N GLU A 331 27.53 2.49 24.55
CA GLU A 331 27.80 2.42 25.98
C GLU A 331 28.02 3.84 26.54
N PRO A 332 27.41 4.19 27.69
CA PRO A 332 27.63 5.48 28.33
C PRO A 332 29.11 5.70 28.67
N HIS A 333 29.59 6.92 28.44
CA HIS A 333 30.84 7.41 29.01
C HIS A 333 30.55 8.36 30.16
N GLN A 334 31.43 8.33 31.17
CA GLN A 334 31.40 9.22 32.33
C GLN A 334 32.43 10.33 32.16
#